data_AF-A0A0S4JRD9-F1
#
_entry.id   AF-A0A0S4JRD9-F1
#
_cell.length_a   1.000
_cell.length_b   1.000
_cell.length_c   1.000
_cell.angle_alpha   90.00
_cell.angle_beta   90.00
_cell.angle_gamma   90.00
#
_symmetry.space_group_name_H-M   'P 1'
#
loop_
_entity.id
_entity.type
_entity.pdbx_description
1 polymer ?
#
loop_
_entity_poly.entity_id
_entity_poly.type
_entity_poly.pdbx_seq_one_letter_code
_entity_poly.pdbx_strand_id
1 'polypeptide(L)'
;MKRLAIVAALMVAATNAVSISWTGYGGDNQWTNTINWSPDQVPGTDDDVTIASGIVQVTIPTGVNSLVMGTSFSAPANLTVFQSFFIGTGGMQVEGNGNLFINSGSASVSGQVTIGGNLYFQSGQISGQWTINTRGVADLSGAAEKVLTGCQFISSATSFGFSGVLVLNQSSQVIVRTAVVFSGDASVQAQDSTSVLFDSSLGTLTYSGNGDFQIMAPFHFGVFDFIGGNVTIYDEVAFVNPLVIPSGSFVSSVGTAVANFSAGVRGAGVLTGAGSNLILGNTTLSGAVNVVGGNVTFVGAGSTIGTLTISGGYLVLNNQVAATQLNFLAGNVVGSSTLTAAQLYLSSAGFNLDSAVVATKSAAVGGLLAFGSTGALTIGSAATLTTLASITFTGAPGPTVTNLGNLSITAPTVFQNINLEGSGNLYTSTTVFFQTATLTQTAVILSGAGIFKGANTRILVIGRVAASTAPSVSATIGAFSFTCPTECDDVSTSGTPTDNFNFSS
;
A
#
# COMPACT_ATOMS: atom_id res chain seq x y z
N MET A 1 77.66 25.11 1.93
CA MET A 1 77.14 25.57 0.62
C MET A 1 75.62 25.61 0.70
N LYS A 2 75.04 26.81 0.56
CA LYS A 2 73.60 27.10 0.71
C LYS A 2 72.81 26.57 -0.49
N ARG A 3 71.73 25.81 -0.26
CA ARG A 3 70.76 25.42 -1.28
C ARG A 3 69.71 26.52 -1.41
N LEU A 4 69.61 27.10 -2.60
CA LEU A 4 68.63 28.12 -2.97
C LEU A 4 67.34 27.40 -3.42
N ALA A 5 66.24 27.58 -2.69
CA ALA A 5 64.92 27.10 -3.09
C ALA A 5 64.23 28.20 -3.90
N ILE A 6 63.94 27.92 -5.17
CA ILE A 6 63.13 28.79 -6.03
C ILE A 6 61.66 28.45 -5.73
N VAL A 7 60.98 29.38 -5.06
CA VAL A 7 59.52 29.38 -4.90
C VAL A 7 58.95 30.06 -6.14
N ALA A 8 58.41 29.28 -7.07
CA ALA A 8 57.59 29.81 -8.16
C ALA A 8 56.20 30.13 -7.60
N ALA A 9 55.93 31.41 -7.36
CA ALA A 9 54.59 31.89 -7.04
C ALA A 9 53.73 31.79 -8.31
N LEU A 10 52.84 30.79 -8.35
CA LEU A 10 51.79 30.69 -9.36
C LEU A 10 50.78 31.80 -9.06
N MET A 11 50.94 32.98 -9.67
CA MET A 11 49.92 34.03 -9.59
C MET A 11 48.74 33.61 -10.45
N VAL A 12 47.66 33.15 -9.81
CA VAL A 12 46.36 33.04 -10.46
C VAL A 12 45.89 34.48 -10.70
N ALA A 13 46.00 34.95 -11.95
CA ALA A 13 45.41 36.22 -12.33
C ALA A 13 43.89 36.08 -12.15
N ALA A 14 43.30 36.87 -11.25
CA ALA A 14 41.86 37.00 -11.15
C ALA A 14 41.35 37.58 -12.47
N THR A 15 40.82 36.74 -13.34
CA THR A 15 40.06 37.18 -14.51
C THR A 15 38.82 37.88 -13.99
N ASN A 16 38.70 39.19 -14.24
CA ASN A 16 37.48 39.91 -13.90
C ASN A 16 36.37 39.37 -14.80
N ALA A 17 35.24 38.98 -14.21
CA ALA A 17 34.06 38.55 -14.94
C ALA A 17 33.66 39.64 -15.95
N VAL A 18 33.56 39.27 -17.24
CA VAL A 18 33.13 40.22 -18.28
C VAL A 18 31.61 40.22 -18.31
N SER A 19 31.01 41.41 -18.26
CA SER A 19 29.56 41.55 -18.43
C SER A 19 29.20 41.42 -19.90
N ILE A 20 28.34 40.46 -20.26
CA ILE A 20 27.89 40.20 -21.64
C ILE A 20 26.37 40.25 -21.70
N SER A 21 25.81 41.01 -22.64
CA SER A 21 24.35 41.19 -22.78
C SER A 21 23.82 40.69 -24.10
N TRP A 22 22.67 39.99 -24.09
CA TRP A 22 21.99 39.56 -25.31
C TRP A 22 21.38 40.76 -26.06
N THR A 23 21.68 40.87 -27.36
CA THR A 23 21.15 41.89 -28.29
C THR A 23 20.20 41.29 -29.33
N GLY A 24 20.43 40.03 -29.74
CA GLY A 24 19.70 39.39 -30.83
C GLY A 24 20.00 39.97 -32.22
N TYR A 25 21.06 40.78 -32.39
CA TYR A 25 21.36 41.45 -33.67
C TYR A 25 21.83 40.51 -34.79
N GLY A 26 22.23 39.28 -34.47
CA GLY A 26 22.59 38.26 -35.45
C GLY A 26 21.39 37.72 -36.25
N GLY A 27 20.15 38.07 -35.85
CA GLY A 27 18.94 37.68 -36.57
C GLY A 27 18.52 36.22 -36.37
N ASP A 28 19.13 35.54 -35.40
CA ASP A 28 18.78 34.18 -34.96
C ASP A 28 18.69 34.12 -33.43
N ASN A 29 18.36 32.94 -32.90
CA ASN A 29 18.23 32.70 -31.45
C ASN A 29 19.42 31.92 -30.87
N GLN A 30 20.52 31.73 -31.59
CA GLN A 30 21.59 30.82 -31.17
C GLN A 30 22.51 31.48 -30.14
N TRP A 31 22.76 30.78 -29.02
CA TRP A 31 23.75 31.19 -28.01
C TRP A 31 25.15 31.39 -28.60
N THR A 32 25.50 30.60 -29.62
CA THR A 32 26.85 30.57 -30.20
C THR A 32 27.13 31.65 -31.24
N ASN A 33 26.13 32.44 -31.64
CA ASN A 33 26.34 33.53 -32.60
C ASN A 33 26.85 34.77 -31.85
N THR A 34 28.12 35.13 -32.07
CA THR A 34 28.79 36.26 -31.40
C THR A 34 28.06 37.58 -31.59
N ILE A 35 27.39 37.80 -32.74
CA ILE A 35 26.68 39.05 -33.08
C ILE A 35 25.42 39.23 -32.21
N ASN A 36 24.90 38.15 -31.61
CA ASN A 36 23.77 38.24 -30.69
C ASN A 36 24.15 38.75 -29.28
N TRP A 37 25.43 39.04 -29.02
CA TRP A 37 25.93 39.44 -27.72
C TRP A 37 26.62 40.80 -27.79
N SER A 38 26.62 41.54 -26.68
CA SER A 38 27.36 42.80 -26.53
C SER A 38 28.26 42.71 -25.29
N PRO A 39 29.59 42.84 -25.43
CA PRO A 39 30.32 42.94 -26.71
C PRO A 39 30.15 41.67 -27.57
N ASP A 40 30.47 41.74 -28.87
CA ASP A 40 30.28 40.67 -29.88
C ASP A 40 31.14 39.41 -29.60
N GLN A 41 30.88 38.73 -28.49
CA GLN A 41 31.59 37.54 -28.00
C GLN A 41 30.61 36.56 -27.37
N VAL A 42 30.85 35.26 -27.53
CA VAL A 42 30.03 34.22 -26.87
C VAL A 42 30.41 34.15 -25.40
N PRO A 43 29.44 34.17 -24.45
CA PRO A 43 29.76 34.03 -23.04
C PRO A 43 30.38 32.68 -22.69
N GLY A 44 31.41 32.71 -21.84
CA GLY A 44 32.06 31.57 -21.20
C GLY A 44 31.81 31.51 -19.69
N THR A 45 32.46 30.53 -19.03
CA THR A 45 32.18 30.16 -17.63
C THR A 45 32.50 31.22 -16.59
N ASP A 46 33.32 32.21 -16.94
CA ASP A 46 33.73 33.29 -16.03
C ASP A 46 32.87 34.55 -16.21
N ASP A 47 31.97 34.57 -17.20
CA ASP A 47 31.23 35.76 -17.59
C ASP A 47 29.91 35.93 -16.84
N ASP A 48 29.52 37.19 -16.67
CA ASP A 48 28.23 37.59 -16.11
C ASP A 48 27.27 37.97 -17.25
N VAL A 49 26.23 37.16 -17.45
CA VAL A 49 25.35 37.28 -18.61
C VAL A 49 24.03 37.96 -18.27
N THR A 50 23.56 38.85 -19.13
CA THR A 50 22.22 39.45 -19.03
C THR A 50 21.41 39.21 -20.29
N ILE A 51 20.19 38.69 -20.15
CA ILE A 51 19.17 38.60 -21.21
C ILE A 51 18.00 39.48 -20.80
N ALA A 52 18.04 40.76 -21.17
CA ALA A 52 16.98 41.70 -20.78
C ALA A 52 15.63 41.35 -21.42
N SER A 53 15.65 40.92 -22.69
CA SER A 53 14.51 40.46 -23.48
C SER A 53 14.98 39.65 -24.70
N GLY A 54 14.09 38.89 -25.33
CA GLY A 54 14.38 38.14 -26.56
C GLY A 54 14.23 36.62 -26.41
N ILE A 55 14.71 35.88 -27.40
CA ILE A 55 14.67 34.41 -27.42
C ILE A 55 16.10 33.89 -27.60
N VAL A 56 16.53 33.01 -26.70
CA VAL A 56 17.88 32.45 -26.68
C VAL A 56 17.80 30.92 -26.59
N GLN A 57 18.62 30.23 -27.38
CA GLN A 57 18.69 28.77 -27.44
C GLN A 57 20.11 28.29 -27.16
N VAL A 58 20.25 27.46 -26.12
CA VAL A 58 21.50 26.77 -25.78
C VAL A 58 21.49 25.39 -26.42
N THR A 59 22.12 25.28 -27.59
CA THR A 59 22.15 24.08 -28.43
C THR A 59 23.46 23.29 -28.33
N ILE A 60 24.45 23.82 -27.62
CA ILE A 60 25.71 23.15 -27.27
C ILE A 60 25.96 23.24 -25.76
N PRO A 61 26.75 22.33 -25.17
CA PRO A 61 27.17 22.46 -23.78
C PRO A 61 27.88 23.79 -23.53
N THR A 62 27.45 24.54 -22.51
CA THR A 62 28.05 25.83 -22.15
C THR A 62 27.89 26.13 -20.67
N GLY A 63 28.50 27.21 -20.18
CA GLY A 63 28.32 27.68 -18.82
C GLY A 63 28.71 29.13 -18.65
N VAL A 64 28.25 29.74 -17.56
CA VAL A 64 28.45 31.15 -17.20
C VAL A 64 28.67 31.28 -15.70
N ASN A 65 29.29 32.38 -15.24
CA ASN A 65 29.43 32.62 -13.80
C ASN A 65 28.09 33.03 -13.19
N SER A 66 27.39 33.97 -13.84
CA SER A 66 26.02 34.38 -13.48
C SER A 66 25.14 34.61 -14.70
N LEU A 67 23.83 34.50 -14.52
CA LEU A 67 22.85 34.85 -15.54
C LEU A 67 21.66 35.60 -14.93
N VAL A 68 21.34 36.78 -15.46
CA VAL A 68 20.11 37.51 -15.15
C VAL A 68 19.21 37.59 -16.37
N MET A 69 17.94 37.21 -16.25
CA MET A 69 16.96 37.23 -17.33
C MET A 69 15.74 38.08 -16.99
N GLY A 70 15.16 38.74 -18.00
CA GLY A 70 13.84 39.37 -17.89
C GLY A 70 13.84 40.70 -17.15
N THR A 71 14.95 41.43 -17.15
CA THR A 71 15.08 42.75 -16.51
C THR A 71 14.32 43.86 -17.25
N SER A 72 13.86 43.60 -18.49
CA SER A 72 13.03 44.54 -19.25
C SER A 72 11.54 44.35 -18.95
N PHE A 73 10.83 45.45 -18.72
CA PHE A 73 9.37 45.45 -18.54
C PHE A 73 8.59 45.38 -19.86
N SER A 74 9.22 45.64 -21.00
CA SER A 74 8.52 45.78 -22.29
C SER A 74 8.41 44.49 -23.10
N ALA A 75 9.22 43.48 -22.81
CA ALA A 75 9.25 42.22 -23.56
C ALA A 75 9.79 41.06 -22.70
N PRO A 76 9.33 39.82 -22.93
CA PRO A 76 9.82 38.66 -22.20
C PRO A 76 11.26 38.29 -22.60
N ALA A 77 11.97 37.64 -21.68
CA ALA A 77 13.25 36.99 -21.93
C ALA A 77 13.07 35.47 -21.87
N ASN A 78 13.22 34.79 -23.01
CA ASN A 78 13.04 33.34 -23.13
C ASN A 78 14.39 32.65 -23.31
N LEU A 79 14.74 31.73 -22.43
CA LEU A 79 15.91 30.87 -22.58
C LEU A 79 15.45 29.41 -22.71
N THR A 80 15.75 28.77 -23.83
CA THR A 80 15.54 27.34 -24.03
C THR A 80 16.87 26.59 -23.97
N VAL A 81 16.94 25.61 -23.08
CA VAL A 81 18.13 24.77 -22.89
C VAL A 81 17.90 23.41 -23.54
N PHE A 82 18.74 23.05 -24.51
CA PHE A 82 18.72 21.74 -25.19
C PHE A 82 19.90 20.84 -24.79
N GLN A 83 20.96 21.40 -24.23
CA GLN A 83 22.19 20.70 -23.81
C GLN A 83 22.56 21.06 -22.36
N SER A 84 23.71 20.61 -21.88
CA SER A 84 24.21 20.99 -20.55
C SER A 84 24.46 22.49 -20.44
N PHE A 85 23.94 23.11 -19.39
CA PHE A 85 24.11 24.51 -19.07
C PHE A 85 24.53 24.66 -17.60
N PHE A 86 25.78 25.05 -17.38
CA PHE A 86 26.37 25.19 -16.05
C PHE A 86 26.27 26.65 -15.55
N ILE A 87 25.77 26.83 -14.35
CA ILE A 87 25.73 28.11 -13.64
C ILE A 87 26.75 28.06 -12.52
N GLY A 88 27.72 28.97 -12.59
CA GLY A 88 28.77 29.14 -11.59
C GLY A 88 28.27 29.73 -10.28
N THR A 89 29.21 30.32 -9.53
CA THR A 89 28.95 30.80 -8.16
C THR A 89 28.09 32.07 -8.10
N GLY A 90 27.96 32.80 -9.21
CA GLY A 90 27.12 33.99 -9.28
C GLY A 90 25.63 33.69 -9.39
N GLY A 91 25.25 32.47 -9.77
CA GLY A 91 23.86 32.02 -9.83
C GLY A 91 23.05 32.54 -11.02
N MET A 92 21.85 31.98 -11.19
CA MET A 92 20.88 32.40 -12.20
C MET A 92 19.69 33.08 -11.51
N GLN A 93 19.28 34.24 -12.03
CA GLN A 93 18.09 34.96 -11.62
C GLN A 93 17.17 35.18 -12.81
N VAL A 94 15.99 34.55 -12.78
CA VAL A 94 14.94 34.74 -13.80
C VAL A 94 13.88 35.67 -13.22
N GLU A 95 13.88 36.93 -13.63
CA GLU A 95 12.93 37.94 -13.17
C GLU A 95 11.50 37.65 -13.64
N GLY A 96 10.52 38.44 -13.17
CA GLY A 96 9.09 38.21 -13.43
C GLY A 96 8.70 38.09 -14.92
N ASN A 97 9.46 38.69 -15.84
CA ASN A 97 9.25 38.58 -17.30
C ASN A 97 10.14 37.54 -17.98
N GLY A 98 10.94 36.80 -17.22
CA GLY A 98 11.82 35.75 -17.71
C GLY A 98 11.11 34.40 -17.75
N ASN A 99 11.45 33.59 -18.76
CA ASN A 99 10.96 32.23 -18.94
C ASN A 99 12.14 31.29 -19.19
N LEU A 100 12.32 30.30 -18.33
CA LEU A 100 13.31 29.23 -18.52
C LEU A 100 12.61 27.96 -19.00
N PHE A 101 13.02 27.45 -20.16
CA PHE A 101 12.52 26.22 -20.75
C PHE A 101 13.61 25.14 -20.74
N ILE A 102 13.33 24.02 -20.08
CA ILE A 102 14.16 22.81 -20.08
C ILE A 102 13.31 21.72 -20.75
N ASN A 103 13.55 21.49 -22.04
CA ASN A 103 12.65 20.70 -22.89
C ASN A 103 13.40 19.78 -23.86
N SER A 104 14.51 19.20 -23.39
CA SER A 104 15.19 18.11 -24.09
C SER A 104 15.64 17.08 -23.08
N GLY A 105 15.57 15.78 -23.44
CA GLY A 105 16.14 14.72 -22.60
C GLY A 105 17.64 14.86 -22.36
N SER A 106 18.36 15.61 -23.22
CA SER A 106 19.77 15.95 -23.06
C SER A 106 20.02 17.26 -22.29
N ALA A 107 18.98 18.04 -21.98
CA ALA A 107 19.13 19.29 -21.25
C ALA A 107 19.54 18.99 -19.81
N SER A 108 20.56 19.69 -19.31
CA SER A 108 20.98 19.59 -17.91
C SER A 108 21.31 20.99 -17.40
N VAL A 109 20.60 21.48 -16.38
CA VAL A 109 20.90 22.79 -15.77
C VAL A 109 21.39 22.58 -14.34
N SER A 110 22.57 23.11 -14.03
CA SER A 110 23.22 22.91 -12.72
C SER A 110 23.66 24.24 -12.11
N GLY A 111 23.57 24.34 -10.79
CA GLY A 111 24.03 25.51 -10.02
C GLY A 111 22.95 26.06 -9.08
N GLN A 112 23.08 27.33 -8.72
CA GLN A 112 22.08 28.05 -7.92
C GLN A 112 21.14 28.82 -8.85
N VAL A 113 19.84 28.53 -8.80
CA VAL A 113 18.83 29.15 -9.67
C VAL A 113 17.67 29.70 -8.84
N THR A 114 17.35 30.97 -9.06
CA THR A 114 16.18 31.65 -8.49
C THR A 114 15.24 32.07 -9.60
N ILE A 115 14.02 31.56 -9.57
CA ILE A 115 12.96 31.85 -10.54
C ILE A 115 11.92 32.76 -9.91
N GLY A 116 11.93 34.04 -10.29
CA GLY A 116 10.84 35.00 -10.08
C GLY A 116 9.80 35.02 -11.21
N GLY A 117 10.19 34.64 -12.43
CA GLY A 117 9.32 34.44 -13.60
C GLY A 117 8.85 33.00 -13.75
N ASN A 118 8.89 32.43 -14.96
CA ASN A 118 8.34 31.10 -15.21
C ASN A 118 9.43 30.04 -15.46
N LEU A 119 9.21 28.85 -14.92
CA LEU A 119 9.96 27.63 -15.22
C LEU A 119 9.05 26.65 -15.95
N TYR A 120 9.50 26.19 -17.12
CA TYR A 120 8.89 25.12 -17.90
C TYR A 120 9.87 23.95 -17.98
N PHE A 121 9.74 22.98 -17.08
CA PHE A 121 10.62 21.82 -16.99
C PHE A 121 9.90 20.57 -17.52
N GLN A 122 10.02 20.39 -18.82
CA GLN A 122 9.27 19.41 -19.59
C GLN A 122 10.04 18.09 -19.74
N SER A 123 11.36 18.13 -19.81
CA SER A 123 12.26 16.96 -19.78
C SER A 123 13.70 17.35 -19.41
N GLY A 124 14.54 16.36 -19.09
CA GLY A 124 15.97 16.56 -18.82
C GLY A 124 16.31 16.49 -17.34
N GLN A 125 17.45 17.08 -16.95
CA GLN A 125 17.99 17.01 -15.60
C GLN A 125 18.24 18.39 -14.98
N ILE A 126 18.03 18.52 -13.67
CA ILE A 126 18.51 19.66 -12.88
C ILE A 126 19.31 19.21 -11.65
N SER A 127 20.24 20.05 -11.20
CA SER A 127 21.02 19.87 -9.97
C SER A 127 21.34 21.19 -9.27
N GLY A 128 21.77 21.11 -8.01
CA GLY A 128 22.12 22.27 -7.20
C GLY A 128 20.93 22.83 -6.41
N GLN A 129 20.87 24.14 -6.22
CA GLN A 129 19.83 24.79 -5.41
C GLN A 129 18.86 25.57 -6.30
N TRP A 130 17.58 25.21 -6.23
CA TRP A 130 16.53 25.82 -7.04
C TRP A 130 15.46 26.41 -6.14
N THR A 131 15.18 27.69 -6.31
CA THR A 131 14.12 28.40 -5.59
C THR A 131 13.14 29.02 -6.58
N ILE A 132 11.88 28.62 -6.54
CA ILE A 132 10.79 29.23 -7.32
C ILE A 132 9.98 30.13 -6.39
N ASN A 133 10.01 31.43 -6.64
CA ASN A 133 9.37 32.44 -5.79
C ASN A 133 7.87 32.57 -6.06
N THR A 134 7.16 33.27 -5.17
CA THR A 134 5.70 33.45 -5.16
C THR A 134 5.11 34.24 -6.33
N ARG A 135 5.94 34.73 -7.24
CA ARG A 135 5.49 35.39 -8.48
C ARG A 135 5.56 34.47 -9.69
N GLY A 136 6.28 33.36 -9.57
CA GLY A 136 6.55 32.48 -10.68
C GLY A 136 5.54 31.36 -10.87
N VAL A 137 5.69 30.67 -12.00
CA VAL A 137 5.04 29.41 -12.33
C VAL A 137 6.09 28.31 -12.39
N ALA A 138 5.78 27.15 -11.82
CA ALA A 138 6.56 25.92 -11.99
C ALA A 138 5.72 24.90 -12.78
N ASP A 139 5.95 24.83 -14.08
CA ASP A 139 5.25 23.91 -14.97
C ASP A 139 6.13 22.71 -15.33
N LEU A 140 5.83 21.58 -14.69
CA LEU A 140 6.42 20.26 -14.93
C LEU A 140 5.39 19.30 -15.55
N SER A 141 4.37 19.83 -16.26
CA SER A 141 3.24 19.03 -16.76
C SER A 141 3.52 18.22 -18.04
N GLY A 142 4.73 18.26 -18.59
CA GLY A 142 5.09 17.44 -19.75
C GLY A 142 5.09 15.95 -19.44
N ALA A 143 4.78 15.08 -20.40
CA ALA A 143 4.74 13.63 -20.18
C ALA A 143 6.13 12.97 -20.02
N ALA A 144 7.21 13.64 -20.46
CA ALA A 144 8.55 13.08 -20.45
C ALA A 144 9.15 12.98 -19.03
N GLU A 145 10.25 12.25 -18.88
CA GLU A 145 10.97 12.13 -17.61
C GLU A 145 11.70 13.44 -17.23
N LYS A 146 11.62 13.82 -15.95
CA LYS A 146 12.39 14.89 -15.32
C LYS A 146 13.26 14.30 -14.22
N VAL A 147 14.54 14.63 -14.22
CA VAL A 147 15.51 14.09 -13.26
C VAL A 147 16.04 15.20 -12.34
N LEU A 148 15.97 14.99 -11.03
CA LEU A 148 16.62 15.82 -10.02
C LEU A 148 17.79 15.03 -9.43
N THR A 149 19.00 15.58 -9.52
CA THR A 149 20.22 14.92 -9.04
C THR A 149 20.96 15.85 -8.10
N GLY A 150 21.10 15.48 -6.81
CA GLY A 150 21.71 16.38 -5.82
C GLY A 150 21.02 17.74 -5.76
N CYS A 151 19.70 17.75 -5.97
CA CYS A 151 18.92 18.98 -6.15
C CYS A 151 18.13 19.30 -4.89
N GLN A 152 18.27 20.52 -4.38
CA GLN A 152 17.33 21.11 -3.44
C GLN A 152 16.36 22.01 -4.21
N PHE A 153 15.17 21.50 -4.51
CA PHE A 153 14.15 22.21 -5.25
C PHE A 153 13.06 22.72 -4.29
N ILE A 154 13.00 24.03 -4.10
CA ILE A 154 12.01 24.68 -3.23
C ILE A 154 11.09 25.53 -4.10
N SER A 155 9.80 25.18 -4.15
CA SER A 155 8.81 25.97 -4.87
C SER A 155 7.81 26.61 -3.92
N SER A 156 7.68 27.93 -4.05
CA SER A 156 6.56 28.73 -3.55
C SER A 156 5.76 29.33 -4.71
N ALA A 157 5.87 28.76 -5.91
CA ALA A 157 5.25 29.26 -7.14
C ALA A 157 3.73 29.45 -7.00
N THR A 158 3.17 30.42 -7.71
CA THR A 158 1.72 30.66 -7.77
C THR A 158 0.94 29.44 -8.26
N SER A 159 1.56 28.65 -9.14
CA SER A 159 1.07 27.36 -9.59
C SER A 159 2.22 26.36 -9.73
N PHE A 160 1.94 25.13 -9.36
CA PHE A 160 2.83 23.99 -9.58
C PHE A 160 2.05 22.87 -10.29
N GLY A 161 2.35 22.63 -11.55
CA GLY A 161 1.73 21.59 -12.37
C GLY A 161 2.70 20.44 -12.63
N PHE A 162 2.24 19.19 -12.58
CA PHE A 162 3.07 18.01 -12.83
C PHE A 162 2.34 16.90 -13.58
N SER A 163 3.08 16.23 -14.47
CA SER A 163 2.71 14.99 -15.16
C SER A 163 3.99 14.24 -15.56
N GLY A 164 3.86 13.02 -16.05
CA GLY A 164 4.96 12.17 -16.46
C GLY A 164 5.72 11.59 -15.26
N VAL A 165 7.04 11.48 -15.38
CA VAL A 165 7.90 10.86 -14.36
C VAL A 165 8.83 11.89 -13.76
N LEU A 166 8.88 11.96 -12.43
CA LEU A 166 9.86 12.71 -11.65
C LEU A 166 10.79 11.72 -10.96
N VAL A 167 12.06 11.74 -11.34
CA VAL A 167 13.11 10.89 -10.77
C VAL A 167 13.94 11.70 -9.78
N LEU A 168 13.99 11.25 -8.54
CA LEU A 168 14.82 11.82 -7.48
C LEU A 168 16.07 10.96 -7.30
N ASN A 169 17.23 11.59 -7.35
CA ASN A 169 18.54 10.93 -7.32
C ASN A 169 19.53 11.71 -6.44
N GLN A 170 20.52 11.05 -5.84
CA GLN A 170 21.62 11.66 -5.08
C GLN A 170 21.16 12.66 -4.00
N SER A 171 20.30 12.24 -3.08
CA SER A 171 19.78 13.04 -1.97
C SER A 171 18.98 14.27 -2.40
N SER A 172 18.32 14.20 -3.56
CA SER A 172 17.43 15.26 -4.01
C SER A 172 16.21 15.43 -3.09
N GLN A 173 15.84 16.68 -2.86
CA GLN A 173 14.67 17.08 -2.09
C GLN A 173 13.82 18.04 -2.89
N VAL A 174 12.52 17.77 -2.95
CA VAL A 174 11.51 18.67 -3.52
C VAL A 174 10.62 19.14 -2.39
N ILE A 175 10.54 20.45 -2.16
CA ILE A 175 9.68 21.06 -1.15
C ILE A 175 8.74 22.02 -1.86
N VAL A 176 7.44 21.71 -1.85
CA VAL A 176 6.41 22.55 -2.45
C VAL A 176 5.53 23.16 -1.36
N ARG A 177 5.48 24.50 -1.34
CA ARG A 177 4.79 25.30 -0.32
C ARG A 177 3.45 25.84 -0.77
N THR A 178 3.01 25.48 -1.97
CA THR A 178 1.77 25.96 -2.59
C THR A 178 0.92 24.79 -3.06
N ALA A 179 -0.27 25.08 -3.59
CA ALA A 179 -1.12 24.06 -4.17
C ALA A 179 -0.45 23.41 -5.39
N VAL A 180 -0.53 22.09 -5.45
CA VAL A 180 0.10 21.24 -6.45
C VAL A 180 -0.98 20.53 -7.24
N VAL A 181 -0.91 20.54 -8.57
CA VAL A 181 -1.82 19.79 -9.43
C VAL A 181 -1.05 18.74 -10.22
N PHE A 182 -1.35 17.48 -9.94
CA PHE A 182 -0.87 16.34 -10.71
C PHE A 182 -1.95 15.89 -11.70
N SER A 183 -1.56 15.57 -12.92
CA SER A 183 -2.48 15.21 -14.00
C SER A 183 -1.88 14.15 -14.94
N GLY A 184 -2.73 13.53 -15.76
CA GLY A 184 -2.31 12.44 -16.66
C GLY A 184 -1.75 11.26 -15.88
N ASP A 185 -0.81 10.53 -16.47
CA ASP A 185 0.04 9.59 -15.75
C ASP A 185 1.10 10.38 -14.97
N ALA A 186 1.25 10.12 -13.68
CA ALA A 186 2.14 10.85 -12.79
C ALA A 186 2.88 9.89 -11.87
N SER A 187 4.21 9.87 -11.93
CA SER A 187 5.05 9.00 -11.12
C SER A 187 6.17 9.79 -10.44
N VAL A 188 6.39 9.56 -9.14
CA VAL A 188 7.54 10.08 -8.39
C VAL A 188 8.39 8.90 -7.93
N GLN A 189 9.66 8.86 -8.32
CA GLN A 189 10.53 7.69 -8.19
C GLN A 189 11.85 8.03 -7.50
N ALA A 190 12.33 7.16 -6.62
CA ALA A 190 13.70 7.17 -6.12
C ALA A 190 14.57 6.29 -7.04
N GLN A 191 15.64 6.84 -7.60
CA GLN A 191 16.52 6.09 -8.52
C GLN A 191 17.62 5.32 -7.80
N ASP A 192 18.06 5.81 -6.66
CA ASP A 192 19.16 5.26 -5.88
C ASP A 192 18.76 5.03 -4.42
N SER A 193 19.68 4.48 -3.62
CA SER A 193 19.45 4.23 -2.20
C SER A 193 19.71 5.43 -1.30
N THR A 194 19.84 6.63 -1.87
CA THR A 194 20.11 7.84 -1.07
C THR A 194 18.80 8.39 -0.49
N SER A 195 18.91 9.19 0.57
CA SER A 195 17.75 9.82 1.20
C SER A 195 17.17 10.91 0.29
N VAL A 196 16.20 10.55 -0.55
CA VAL A 196 15.41 11.48 -1.35
C VAL A 196 14.08 11.80 -0.67
N LEU A 197 13.47 12.94 -1.00
CA LEU A 197 12.18 13.34 -0.44
C LEU A 197 11.38 14.20 -1.42
N PHE A 198 10.09 13.92 -1.55
CA PHE A 198 9.11 14.89 -2.05
C PHE A 198 8.19 15.32 -0.91
N ASP A 199 8.15 16.62 -0.62
CA ASP A 199 7.39 17.20 0.48
C ASP A 199 6.42 18.27 -0.03
N SER A 200 5.12 17.96 0.03
CA SER A 200 4.03 18.91 -0.19
C SER A 200 3.17 19.06 1.07
N SER A 201 3.75 18.84 2.26
CA SER A 201 3.05 18.86 3.55
C SER A 201 2.40 20.20 3.90
N LEU A 202 2.93 21.30 3.34
CA LEU A 202 2.46 22.67 3.59
C LEU A 202 1.32 23.11 2.65
N GLY A 203 0.94 22.29 1.67
CA GLY A 203 -0.05 22.64 0.65
C GLY A 203 -1.14 21.60 0.46
N THR A 204 -2.00 21.86 -0.53
CA THR A 204 -2.93 20.87 -1.07
C THR A 204 -2.33 20.29 -2.34
N LEU A 205 -2.20 18.97 -2.40
CA LEU A 205 -1.92 18.25 -3.63
C LEU A 205 -3.24 17.72 -4.19
N THR A 206 -3.55 18.06 -5.43
CA THR A 206 -4.72 17.55 -6.14
C THR A 206 -4.24 16.66 -7.27
N TYR A 207 -4.73 15.43 -7.33
CA TYR A 207 -4.59 14.58 -8.52
C TYR A 207 -5.92 14.55 -9.27
N SER A 208 -5.92 15.07 -10.49
CA SER A 208 -7.10 15.17 -11.36
C SER A 208 -6.99 14.33 -12.64
N GLY A 209 -6.05 13.39 -12.69
CA GLY A 209 -5.82 12.53 -13.85
C GLY A 209 -6.78 11.35 -13.91
N ASN A 210 -7.08 10.89 -15.13
CA ASN A 210 -7.70 9.57 -15.35
C ASN A 210 -6.65 8.45 -15.52
N GLY A 211 -5.37 8.79 -15.37
CA GLY A 211 -4.23 7.89 -15.56
C GLY A 211 -3.75 7.21 -14.27
N ASP A 212 -2.51 6.77 -14.29
CA ASP A 212 -1.84 6.14 -13.15
C ASP A 212 -1.09 7.17 -12.29
N PHE A 213 -1.46 7.27 -11.01
CA PHE A 213 -0.69 7.97 -9.98
C PHE A 213 0.18 6.98 -9.19
N GLN A 214 1.50 7.13 -9.28
CA GLN A 214 2.46 6.21 -8.70
C GLN A 214 3.47 6.91 -7.78
N ILE A 215 3.61 6.41 -6.55
CA ILE A 215 4.61 6.88 -5.59
C ILE A 215 5.59 5.75 -5.29
N MET A 216 6.84 5.97 -5.68
CA MET A 216 7.99 5.05 -5.57
C MET A 216 9.20 5.75 -4.93
N ALA A 217 8.93 6.76 -4.11
CA ALA A 217 9.91 7.52 -3.33
C ALA A 217 9.24 7.97 -2.02
N PRO A 218 10.02 8.29 -0.97
CA PRO A 218 9.48 8.92 0.23
C PRO A 218 8.71 10.21 -0.09
N PHE A 219 7.45 10.27 0.36
CA PHE A 219 6.56 11.38 0.05
C PHE A 219 5.80 11.85 1.31
N HIS A 220 5.85 13.16 1.59
CA HIS A 220 5.05 13.81 2.63
C HIS A 220 3.91 14.61 2.01
N PHE A 221 2.67 14.19 2.28
CA PHE A 221 1.46 14.87 1.82
C PHE A 221 0.89 15.79 2.88
N GLY A 222 0.45 16.97 2.45
CA GLY A 222 -0.40 17.86 3.25
C GLY A 222 -1.85 17.40 3.15
N VAL A 223 -2.71 18.26 2.62
CA VAL A 223 -4.02 17.84 2.14
C VAL A 223 -3.83 17.15 0.79
N PHE A 224 -4.36 15.94 0.62
CA PHE A 224 -4.32 15.23 -0.66
C PHE A 224 -5.74 14.97 -1.18
N ASP A 225 -6.07 15.65 -2.28
CA ASP A 225 -7.35 15.55 -2.99
C ASP A 225 -7.19 14.64 -4.20
N PHE A 226 -7.45 13.35 -4.02
CA PHE A 226 -7.45 12.36 -5.09
C PHE A 226 -8.85 12.32 -5.74
N ILE A 227 -8.99 12.88 -6.95
CA ILE A 227 -10.29 13.06 -7.61
C ILE A 227 -10.76 11.80 -8.34
N GLY A 228 -9.83 11.01 -8.89
CA GLY A 228 -10.10 9.78 -9.64
C GLY A 228 -8.84 9.19 -10.25
N GLY A 229 -8.97 8.10 -11.00
CA GLY A 229 -7.85 7.40 -11.65
C GLY A 229 -7.34 6.19 -10.87
N ASN A 230 -6.14 5.72 -11.21
CA ASN A 230 -5.50 4.58 -10.58
C ASN A 230 -4.44 5.08 -9.59
N VAL A 231 -4.30 4.43 -8.43
CA VAL A 231 -3.29 4.79 -7.44
C VAL A 231 -2.46 3.58 -7.02
N THR A 232 -1.15 3.78 -7.00
CA THR A 232 -0.19 2.81 -6.47
C THR A 232 0.88 3.48 -5.65
N ILE A 233 0.99 3.08 -4.38
CA ILE A 233 2.02 3.57 -3.46
C ILE A 233 2.89 2.39 -3.05
N TYR A 234 4.18 2.46 -3.40
CA TYR A 234 5.16 1.41 -3.13
C TYR A 234 6.14 1.75 -2.00
N ASP A 235 6.26 3.01 -1.64
CA ASP A 235 7.26 3.49 -0.69
C ASP A 235 6.62 4.11 0.57
N GLU A 236 7.46 4.51 1.53
CA GLU A 236 7.03 5.19 2.75
C GLU A 236 6.37 6.52 2.42
N VAL A 237 5.12 6.65 2.87
CA VAL A 237 4.32 7.86 2.71
C VAL A 237 3.81 8.31 4.06
N ALA A 238 3.87 9.62 4.29
CA ALA A 238 3.25 10.26 5.44
C ALA A 238 2.12 11.18 4.95
N PHE A 239 0.95 11.05 5.54
CA PHE A 239 -0.18 11.94 5.27
C PHE A 239 -0.56 12.69 6.53
N VAL A 240 -0.89 13.98 6.40
CA VAL A 240 -1.52 14.76 7.49
C VAL A 240 -2.94 14.26 7.77
N ASN A 241 -3.67 13.86 6.73
CA ASN A 241 -5.04 13.35 6.81
C ASN A 241 -5.13 11.96 6.16
N PRO A 242 -6.05 11.07 6.57
CA PRO A 242 -6.28 9.82 5.87
C PRO A 242 -6.52 10.02 4.37
N LEU A 243 -5.88 9.20 3.54
CA LEU A 243 -6.07 9.15 2.09
C LEU A 243 -7.50 8.72 1.77
N VAL A 244 -8.31 9.59 1.15
CA VAL A 244 -9.65 9.21 0.67
C VAL A 244 -9.56 8.77 -0.79
N ILE A 245 -9.96 7.52 -1.06
CA ILE A 245 -10.02 6.98 -2.43
C ILE A 245 -11.48 7.03 -2.91
N PRO A 246 -11.80 7.77 -3.98
CA PRO A 246 -13.16 7.95 -4.47
C PRO A 246 -13.64 6.73 -5.24
N SER A 247 -14.96 6.63 -5.42
CA SER A 247 -15.62 5.57 -6.18
C SER A 247 -15.10 5.48 -7.62
N GLY A 248 -14.97 4.27 -8.17
CA GLY A 248 -14.51 4.05 -9.54
C GLY A 248 -12.99 3.98 -9.72
N SER A 249 -12.22 4.27 -8.67
CA SER A 249 -10.75 4.18 -8.68
C SER A 249 -10.28 2.72 -8.66
N PHE A 250 -9.09 2.48 -9.20
CA PHE A 250 -8.35 1.22 -9.05
C PHE A 250 -7.14 1.39 -8.14
N VAL A 251 -6.99 0.50 -7.15
CA VAL A 251 -5.90 0.54 -6.18
C VAL A 251 -5.06 -0.72 -6.27
N SER A 252 -3.75 -0.56 -6.50
CA SER A 252 -2.80 -1.67 -6.46
C SER A 252 -2.15 -1.79 -5.07
N SER A 253 -1.73 -0.69 -4.48
CA SER A 253 -1.14 -0.63 -3.13
C SER A 253 -1.34 0.77 -2.54
N VAL A 254 -1.47 0.85 -1.22
CA VAL A 254 -1.49 2.13 -0.47
C VAL A 254 -0.26 2.28 0.44
N GLY A 255 0.73 1.39 0.33
CA GLY A 255 1.96 1.45 1.13
C GLY A 255 1.65 1.51 2.63
N THR A 256 2.22 2.51 3.31
CA THR A 256 2.00 2.80 4.74
C THR A 256 0.82 3.74 5.01
N ALA A 257 0.08 4.16 3.98
CA ALA A 257 -0.99 5.15 4.13
C ALA A 257 -2.14 4.66 5.02
N VAL A 258 -2.64 5.55 5.89
CA VAL A 258 -3.98 5.42 6.47
C VAL A 258 -4.98 5.80 5.37
N ALA A 259 -5.81 4.87 4.91
CA ALA A 259 -6.70 5.10 3.78
C ALA A 259 -8.17 4.76 4.06
N ASN A 260 -9.07 5.52 3.43
CA ASN A 260 -10.52 5.38 3.48
C ASN A 260 -11.04 5.15 2.06
N PHE A 261 -11.60 3.96 1.81
CA PHE A 261 -12.05 3.58 0.47
C PHE A 261 -13.56 3.84 0.35
N SER A 262 -13.95 4.68 -0.60
CA SER A 262 -15.35 4.91 -0.92
C SER A 262 -15.99 3.68 -1.56
N ALA A 263 -17.33 3.62 -1.55
CA ALA A 263 -18.06 2.55 -2.24
C ALA A 263 -17.72 2.53 -3.75
N GLY A 264 -17.43 1.34 -4.29
CA GLY A 264 -17.14 1.13 -5.71
C GLY A 264 -15.66 1.16 -6.09
N VAL A 265 -14.73 1.24 -5.12
CA VAL A 265 -13.29 1.08 -5.37
C VAL A 265 -12.98 -0.37 -5.75
N ARG A 266 -12.12 -0.54 -6.77
CA ARG A 266 -11.62 -1.85 -7.25
C ARG A 266 -10.10 -1.96 -7.02
N GLY A 267 -9.57 -3.16 -7.05
CA GLY A 267 -8.12 -3.36 -6.93
C GLY A 267 -7.68 -4.80 -7.13
N ALA A 268 -6.45 -5.00 -7.58
CA ALA A 268 -5.88 -6.34 -7.78
C ALA A 268 -4.57 -6.59 -7.01
N GLY A 269 -4.04 -5.57 -6.32
CA GLY A 269 -2.77 -5.70 -5.60
C GLY A 269 -2.94 -6.08 -4.13
N VAL A 270 -1.86 -5.93 -3.36
CA VAL A 270 -1.77 -6.31 -1.95
C VAL A 270 -1.93 -5.05 -1.10
N LEU A 271 -3.07 -4.93 -0.41
CA LEU A 271 -3.27 -3.88 0.59
C LEU A 271 -2.75 -4.38 1.93
N THR A 272 -1.78 -3.70 2.54
CA THR A 272 -1.25 -4.10 3.85
C THR A 272 -1.53 -3.02 4.88
N GLY A 273 -2.41 -3.31 5.84
CA GLY A 273 -2.62 -2.46 7.02
C GLY A 273 -1.56 -2.76 8.09
N ALA A 274 -0.33 -2.27 7.89
CA ALA A 274 0.76 -2.43 8.84
C ALA A 274 0.68 -1.35 9.93
N GLY A 275 0.18 -1.70 11.12
CA GLY A 275 0.12 -0.79 12.29
C GLY A 275 -0.86 0.39 12.22
N SER A 276 -1.58 0.54 11.10
CA SER A 276 -2.54 1.63 10.85
C SER A 276 -3.98 1.11 10.72
N ASN A 277 -4.96 2.01 10.92
CA ASN A 277 -6.38 1.70 10.71
C ASN A 277 -6.75 1.89 9.24
N LEU A 278 -7.32 0.88 8.58
CA LEU A 278 -7.87 0.95 7.23
C LEU A 278 -9.40 0.87 7.30
N ILE A 279 -10.11 1.80 6.65
CA ILE A 279 -11.58 1.78 6.59
C ILE A 279 -12.03 1.53 5.16
N LEU A 280 -12.77 0.45 4.96
CA LEU A 280 -13.23 -0.03 3.65
C LEU A 280 -14.74 0.10 3.52
N GLY A 281 -15.21 0.89 2.55
CA GLY A 281 -16.62 0.92 2.12
C GLY A 281 -17.04 -0.34 1.36
N ASN A 282 -17.95 -0.22 0.38
CA ASN A 282 -18.27 -1.33 -0.53
C ASN A 282 -17.12 -1.51 -1.51
N THR A 283 -16.26 -2.50 -1.30
CA THR A 283 -15.05 -2.70 -2.13
C THR A 283 -15.05 -4.04 -2.83
N THR A 284 -14.51 -4.07 -4.05
CA THR A 284 -14.29 -5.31 -4.82
C THR A 284 -12.82 -5.43 -5.16
N LEU A 285 -12.08 -6.20 -4.36
CA LEU A 285 -10.65 -6.38 -4.50
C LEU A 285 -10.37 -7.82 -4.94
N SER A 286 -9.88 -8.04 -6.16
CA SER A 286 -9.48 -9.38 -6.63
C SER A 286 -8.14 -9.84 -6.06
N GLY A 287 -7.34 -8.89 -5.55
CA GLY A 287 -6.03 -9.12 -4.94
C GLY A 287 -6.10 -9.58 -3.49
N ALA A 288 -5.08 -9.19 -2.71
CA ALA A 288 -4.97 -9.54 -1.30
C ALA A 288 -5.19 -8.32 -0.39
N VAL A 289 -5.81 -8.55 0.76
CA VAL A 289 -5.85 -7.62 1.90
C VAL A 289 -5.17 -8.30 3.07
N ASN A 290 -4.08 -7.73 3.56
CA ASN A 290 -3.30 -8.21 4.68
C ASN A 290 -3.49 -7.28 5.88
N VAL A 291 -4.01 -7.82 6.98
CA VAL A 291 -4.11 -7.13 8.27
C VAL A 291 -2.88 -7.50 9.09
N VAL A 292 -1.97 -6.54 9.32
CA VAL A 292 -0.69 -6.76 9.99
C VAL A 292 -0.56 -5.80 11.18
N GLY A 293 -1.16 -6.16 12.31
CA GLY A 293 -1.05 -5.38 13.55
C GLY A 293 -1.90 -4.12 13.65
N GLY A 294 -2.47 -3.63 12.53
CA GLY A 294 -3.47 -2.56 12.49
C GLY A 294 -4.91 -3.09 12.45
N ASN A 295 -5.91 -2.20 12.47
CA ASN A 295 -7.31 -2.60 12.32
C ASN A 295 -7.79 -2.41 10.88
N VAL A 296 -8.58 -3.34 10.36
CA VAL A 296 -9.32 -3.16 9.12
C VAL A 296 -10.81 -3.18 9.41
N THR A 297 -11.49 -2.07 9.13
CA THR A 297 -12.92 -1.91 9.38
C THR A 297 -13.70 -1.88 8.07
N PHE A 298 -14.59 -2.84 7.89
CA PHE A 298 -15.53 -2.87 6.76
C PHE A 298 -16.84 -2.19 7.15
N VAL A 299 -17.10 -1.01 6.57
CA VAL A 299 -18.28 -0.17 6.83
C VAL A 299 -19.31 -0.17 5.71
N GLY A 300 -18.98 -0.76 4.55
CA GLY A 300 -19.90 -0.85 3.43
C GLY A 300 -20.78 -2.11 3.43
N ALA A 301 -22.04 -2.00 2.98
CA ALA A 301 -23.07 -3.05 2.86
C ALA A 301 -22.69 -4.35 2.11
N GLY A 302 -21.48 -4.48 1.57
CA GLY A 302 -20.96 -5.71 0.99
C GLY A 302 -19.61 -5.51 0.33
N SER A 303 -18.58 -6.19 0.85
CA SER A 303 -17.25 -6.21 0.23
C SER A 303 -16.88 -7.61 -0.27
N THR A 304 -16.17 -7.67 -1.40
CA THR A 304 -15.65 -8.90 -1.99
C THR A 304 -14.13 -8.81 -2.11
N ILE A 305 -13.42 -9.79 -1.54
CA ILE A 305 -11.96 -9.82 -1.44
C ILE A 305 -11.45 -11.12 -2.08
N GLY A 306 -10.32 -11.06 -2.80
CA GLY A 306 -9.63 -12.24 -3.31
C GLY A 306 -9.07 -13.03 -2.14
N THR A 307 -7.95 -12.59 -1.60
CA THR A 307 -7.34 -13.18 -0.41
C THR A 307 -7.37 -12.21 0.77
N LEU A 308 -8.01 -12.56 1.88
CA LEU A 308 -7.97 -11.78 3.12
C LEU A 308 -7.07 -12.51 4.12
N THR A 309 -5.90 -11.94 4.45
CA THR A 309 -4.98 -12.50 5.44
C THR A 309 -4.96 -11.63 6.68
N ILE A 310 -5.04 -12.25 7.87
CA ILE A 310 -5.05 -11.56 9.15
C ILE A 310 -3.94 -12.15 9.99
N SER A 311 -2.92 -11.35 10.26
CA SER A 311 -1.68 -11.76 10.94
C SER A 311 -1.40 -10.94 12.21
N GLY A 312 -2.39 -10.17 12.66
CA GLY A 312 -2.39 -9.34 13.86
C GLY A 312 -3.49 -8.27 13.78
N GLY A 313 -3.76 -7.57 14.88
CA GLY A 313 -4.77 -6.51 14.94
C GLY A 313 -6.23 -7.00 14.94
N TYR A 314 -7.17 -6.12 14.59
CA TYR A 314 -8.61 -6.43 14.54
C TYR A 314 -9.17 -6.30 13.12
N LEU A 315 -9.88 -7.32 12.67
CA LEU A 315 -10.84 -7.22 11.57
C LEU A 315 -12.20 -6.83 12.16
N VAL A 316 -12.70 -5.63 11.83
CA VAL A 316 -14.00 -5.12 12.29
C VAL A 316 -15.04 -5.23 11.17
N LEU A 317 -16.07 -6.04 11.40
CA LEU A 317 -17.14 -6.37 10.46
C LEU A 317 -18.44 -5.67 10.85
N ASN A 318 -18.63 -4.44 10.37
CA ASN A 318 -19.92 -3.75 10.51
C ASN A 318 -20.93 -4.19 9.44
N ASN A 319 -20.44 -4.82 8.37
CA ASN A 319 -21.22 -5.33 7.26
C ASN A 319 -20.59 -6.60 6.67
N GLN A 320 -21.32 -7.24 5.75
CA GLN A 320 -20.93 -8.53 5.20
C GLN A 320 -19.66 -8.40 4.35
N VAL A 321 -18.74 -9.34 4.55
CA VAL A 321 -17.52 -9.47 3.74
C VAL A 321 -17.47 -10.88 3.17
N ALA A 322 -17.18 -11.00 1.88
CA ALA A 322 -16.93 -12.27 1.21
C ALA A 322 -15.48 -12.32 0.72
N ALA A 323 -14.75 -13.37 1.07
CA ALA A 323 -13.39 -13.62 0.61
C ALA A 323 -13.34 -14.89 -0.26
N THR A 324 -12.52 -14.92 -1.31
CA THR A 324 -12.24 -16.16 -2.03
C THR A 324 -11.37 -17.07 -1.18
N GLN A 325 -10.35 -16.50 -0.52
CA GLN A 325 -9.52 -17.15 0.46
C GLN A 325 -9.39 -16.28 1.70
N LEU A 326 -9.47 -16.89 2.87
CA LEU A 326 -9.32 -16.24 4.16
C LEU A 326 -8.26 -16.97 4.98
N ASN A 327 -7.18 -16.27 5.32
CA ASN A 327 -6.06 -16.80 6.09
C ASN A 327 -5.97 -16.10 7.44
N PHE A 328 -6.26 -16.78 8.53
CA PHE A 328 -6.00 -16.29 9.88
C PHE A 328 -4.69 -16.87 10.40
N LEU A 329 -3.71 -16.00 10.51
CA LEU A 329 -2.40 -16.27 11.07
C LEU A 329 -2.30 -15.75 12.52
N ALA A 330 -2.98 -14.66 12.87
CA ALA A 330 -3.17 -14.14 14.23
C ALA A 330 -4.22 -13.01 14.24
N GLY A 331 -4.61 -12.50 15.41
CA GLY A 331 -5.51 -11.35 15.57
C GLY A 331 -6.92 -11.71 16.00
N ASN A 332 -7.85 -10.75 15.88
CA ASN A 332 -9.25 -10.91 16.28
C ASN A 332 -10.21 -10.51 15.16
N VAL A 333 -11.36 -11.17 15.09
CA VAL A 333 -12.51 -10.72 14.27
C VAL A 333 -13.60 -10.23 15.21
N VAL A 334 -14.05 -8.99 15.02
CA VAL A 334 -15.09 -8.37 15.83
C VAL A 334 -16.15 -7.73 14.96
N GLY A 335 -17.32 -7.45 15.53
CA GLY A 335 -18.44 -6.82 14.82
C GLY A 335 -19.68 -7.70 14.78
N SER A 336 -20.75 -7.15 14.20
CA SER A 336 -22.09 -7.77 14.21
C SER A 336 -22.47 -8.43 12.88
N SER A 337 -21.53 -8.49 11.93
CA SER A 337 -21.80 -9.02 10.59
C SER A 337 -21.08 -10.34 10.31
N THR A 338 -21.30 -10.87 9.10
CA THR A 338 -20.81 -12.18 8.68
C THR A 338 -19.63 -12.06 7.73
N LEU A 339 -18.61 -12.89 7.97
CA LEU A 339 -17.49 -13.10 7.07
C LEU A 339 -17.64 -14.44 6.35
N THR A 340 -17.85 -14.41 5.04
CA THR A 340 -17.94 -15.61 4.20
C THR A 340 -16.62 -15.85 3.51
N ALA A 341 -16.12 -17.09 3.49
CA ALA A 341 -14.93 -17.48 2.75
C ALA A 341 -15.19 -18.73 1.89
N ALA A 342 -14.66 -18.78 0.66
CA ALA A 342 -14.66 -20.02 -0.11
C ALA A 342 -13.62 -21.01 0.45
N GLN A 343 -12.41 -20.51 0.71
CA GLN A 343 -11.34 -21.26 1.37
C GLN A 343 -10.98 -20.58 2.69
N LEU A 344 -10.99 -21.32 3.79
CA LEU A 344 -10.62 -20.84 5.13
C LEU A 344 -9.36 -21.56 5.62
N TYR A 345 -8.37 -20.81 6.09
CA TYR A 345 -7.17 -21.34 6.73
C TYR A 345 -6.99 -20.68 8.10
N LEU A 346 -6.93 -21.48 9.16
CA LEU A 346 -6.70 -21.04 10.54
C LEU A 346 -5.38 -21.64 11.02
N SER A 347 -4.39 -20.79 11.31
CA SER A 347 -3.08 -21.20 11.81
C SER A 347 -3.14 -21.63 13.29
N SER A 348 -2.03 -22.15 13.81
CA SER A 348 -1.95 -22.64 15.19
C SER A 348 -1.89 -21.54 16.26
N ALA A 349 -1.65 -20.28 15.89
CA ALA A 349 -1.66 -19.17 16.83
C ALA A 349 -3.11 -18.84 17.20
N GLY A 350 -3.43 -18.88 18.50
CA GLY A 350 -4.80 -18.71 18.97
C GLY A 350 -5.47 -17.42 18.48
N PHE A 351 -6.77 -17.48 18.17
CA PHE A 351 -7.52 -16.33 17.67
C PHE A 351 -8.94 -16.28 18.25
N ASN A 352 -9.50 -15.06 18.35
CA ASN A 352 -10.87 -14.85 18.83
C ASN A 352 -11.82 -14.49 17.67
N LEU A 353 -12.96 -15.16 17.62
CA LEU A 353 -14.10 -14.82 16.77
C LEU A 353 -15.22 -14.24 17.62
N ASP A 354 -15.48 -12.94 17.48
CA ASP A 354 -16.66 -12.27 18.04
C ASP A 354 -17.72 -12.01 16.94
N SER A 355 -17.52 -12.57 15.75
CA SER A 355 -18.45 -12.48 14.62
C SER A 355 -18.61 -13.84 13.94
N ALA A 356 -19.68 -13.98 13.15
CA ALA A 356 -19.95 -15.21 12.42
C ALA A 356 -19.02 -15.37 11.21
N VAL A 357 -18.40 -16.54 11.08
CA VAL A 357 -17.58 -16.93 9.92
C VAL A 357 -18.24 -18.11 9.20
N VAL A 358 -18.35 -18.04 7.88
CA VAL A 358 -18.95 -19.10 7.03
C VAL A 358 -17.94 -19.60 6.00
N ALA A 359 -17.55 -20.87 6.08
CA ALA A 359 -16.74 -21.53 5.06
C ALA A 359 -17.64 -22.24 4.03
N THR A 360 -17.45 -22.00 2.73
CA THR A 360 -18.37 -22.48 1.69
C THR A 360 -17.81 -23.59 0.78
N LYS A 361 -16.48 -23.82 0.73
CA LYS A 361 -15.87 -24.93 -0.03
C LYS A 361 -14.83 -25.73 0.77
N SER A 362 -13.81 -25.09 1.31
CA SER A 362 -12.80 -25.77 2.12
C SER A 362 -12.44 -24.96 3.35
N ALA A 363 -12.13 -25.65 4.43
CA ALA A 363 -11.58 -25.06 5.64
C ALA A 363 -10.48 -25.96 6.20
N ALA A 364 -9.40 -25.37 6.68
CA ALA A 364 -8.30 -26.08 7.34
C ALA A 364 -7.96 -25.35 8.64
N VAL A 365 -7.97 -26.07 9.76
CA VAL A 365 -7.91 -25.46 11.09
C VAL A 365 -6.89 -26.12 12.00
N GLY A 366 -6.22 -25.36 12.87
CA GLY A 366 -5.35 -25.88 13.91
C GLY A 366 -5.24 -24.90 15.10
N GLY A 367 -4.65 -25.35 16.22
CA GLY A 367 -4.32 -24.48 17.35
C GLY A 367 -5.48 -24.16 18.30
N LEU A 368 -5.73 -22.89 18.55
CA LEU A 368 -6.79 -22.44 19.45
C LEU A 368 -7.76 -21.53 18.69
N LEU A 369 -9.04 -21.90 18.69
CA LEU A 369 -10.12 -21.07 18.19
C LEU A 369 -11.03 -20.70 19.35
N ALA A 370 -10.98 -19.44 19.76
CA ALA A 370 -11.82 -18.90 20.81
C ALA A 370 -13.01 -18.14 20.20
N PHE A 371 -14.19 -18.26 20.81
CA PHE A 371 -15.40 -17.56 20.41
C PHE A 371 -15.85 -16.60 21.52
N GLY A 372 -16.11 -15.34 21.15
CA GLY A 372 -16.85 -14.42 22.00
C GLY A 372 -18.34 -14.73 22.02
N SER A 373 -19.12 -13.86 22.66
CA SER A 373 -20.56 -14.06 22.87
C SER A 373 -21.40 -14.16 21.59
N THR A 374 -20.91 -13.57 20.49
CA THR A 374 -21.56 -13.54 19.18
C THR A 374 -20.78 -14.31 18.10
N GLY A 375 -19.66 -14.92 18.47
CA GLY A 375 -18.85 -15.72 17.56
C GLY A 375 -19.58 -16.98 17.09
N ALA A 376 -19.39 -17.35 15.84
CA ALA A 376 -19.84 -18.65 15.32
C ALA A 376 -18.99 -19.08 14.12
N LEU A 377 -18.89 -20.39 13.91
CA LEU A 377 -18.28 -20.96 12.71
C LEU A 377 -19.27 -21.88 12.01
N THR A 378 -19.61 -21.57 10.75
CA THR A 378 -20.49 -22.39 9.93
C THR A 378 -19.72 -23.04 8.78
N ILE A 379 -19.80 -24.36 8.69
CA ILE A 379 -19.31 -25.16 7.56
C ILE A 379 -20.49 -25.35 6.62
N GLY A 380 -20.47 -24.71 5.46
CA GLY A 380 -21.54 -24.77 4.46
C GLY A 380 -21.73 -26.20 3.91
N SER A 381 -22.90 -26.46 3.30
CA SER A 381 -23.28 -27.81 2.84
C SER A 381 -22.35 -28.42 1.79
N ALA A 382 -21.68 -27.57 0.99
CA ALA A 382 -20.67 -28.00 0.03
C ALA A 382 -19.23 -27.95 0.58
N ALA A 383 -19.06 -27.53 1.84
CA ALA A 383 -17.76 -27.31 2.43
C ALA A 383 -17.17 -28.55 3.10
N THR A 384 -15.86 -28.69 3.06
CA THR A 384 -15.11 -29.66 3.87
C THR A 384 -14.16 -28.95 4.80
N LEU A 385 -14.31 -29.13 6.11
CA LEU A 385 -13.38 -28.65 7.13
C LEU A 385 -12.45 -29.78 7.57
N THR A 386 -11.13 -29.55 7.61
CA THR A 386 -10.14 -30.53 8.08
C THR A 386 -9.30 -29.95 9.21
N THR A 387 -9.08 -30.71 10.29
CA THR A 387 -8.15 -30.33 11.37
C THR A 387 -6.71 -30.68 10.97
N LEU A 388 -5.80 -29.71 10.85
CA LEU A 388 -4.40 -29.96 10.45
C LEU A 388 -3.49 -30.32 11.63
N ALA A 389 -3.86 -29.90 12.83
CA ALA A 389 -3.13 -30.12 14.07
C ALA A 389 -4.13 -30.21 15.21
N SER A 390 -3.64 -30.50 16.43
CA SER A 390 -4.50 -30.44 17.61
C SER A 390 -5.19 -29.08 17.69
N ILE A 391 -6.51 -29.10 17.90
CA ILE A 391 -7.32 -27.88 17.96
C ILE A 391 -8.20 -27.84 19.21
N THR A 392 -8.32 -26.66 19.81
CA THR A 392 -9.29 -26.38 20.87
C THR A 392 -10.26 -25.31 20.40
N PHE A 393 -11.54 -25.63 20.35
CA PHE A 393 -12.66 -24.70 20.23
C PHE A 393 -13.09 -24.30 21.65
N THR A 394 -12.99 -23.03 22.03
CA THR A 394 -13.35 -22.57 23.38
C THR A 394 -14.13 -21.27 23.36
N GLY A 395 -14.89 -20.95 24.40
CA GLY A 395 -15.58 -19.66 24.50
C GLY A 395 -16.51 -19.57 25.70
N ALA A 396 -17.30 -18.50 25.74
CA ALA A 396 -18.46 -18.44 26.64
C ALA A 396 -19.48 -19.51 26.22
N PRO A 397 -20.39 -19.96 27.10
CA PRO A 397 -21.49 -20.84 26.69
C PRO A 397 -22.39 -20.15 25.64
N GLY A 398 -22.76 -20.88 24.58
CA GLY A 398 -23.71 -20.40 23.56
C GLY A 398 -23.23 -20.38 22.10
N PRO A 399 -21.99 -19.96 21.79
CA PRO A 399 -21.42 -20.03 20.45
C PRO A 399 -21.44 -21.46 19.90
N THR A 400 -21.64 -21.55 18.59
CA THR A 400 -21.79 -22.83 17.89
C THR A 400 -20.80 -22.97 16.75
N VAL A 401 -20.28 -24.19 16.60
CA VAL A 401 -19.76 -24.68 15.33
C VAL A 401 -20.90 -25.40 14.64
N THR A 402 -21.41 -24.82 13.56
CA THR A 402 -22.50 -25.39 12.77
C THR A 402 -21.94 -26.13 11.56
N ASN A 403 -22.00 -27.45 11.56
CA ASN A 403 -21.58 -28.33 10.48
C ASN A 403 -22.77 -28.70 9.58
N LEU A 404 -22.84 -28.12 8.37
CA LEU A 404 -23.80 -28.53 7.34
C LEU A 404 -23.16 -29.36 6.22
N GLY A 405 -21.83 -29.41 6.16
CA GLY A 405 -21.04 -30.10 5.14
C GLY A 405 -20.29 -31.32 5.69
N ASN A 406 -18.99 -31.40 5.44
CA ASN A 406 -18.13 -32.46 5.95
C ASN A 406 -17.12 -31.89 6.95
N LEU A 407 -17.13 -32.37 8.19
CA LEU A 407 -16.12 -32.06 9.21
C LEU A 407 -15.21 -33.26 9.40
N SER A 408 -13.94 -33.15 9.02
CA SER A 408 -12.92 -34.20 9.13
C SER A 408 -11.91 -33.88 10.22
N ILE A 409 -11.96 -34.66 11.30
CA ILE A 409 -11.07 -34.52 12.46
C ILE A 409 -9.99 -35.60 12.41
N THR A 410 -8.79 -35.19 12.01
CA THR A 410 -7.62 -36.06 11.87
C THR A 410 -6.55 -35.82 12.94
N ALA A 411 -6.73 -34.80 13.78
CA ALA A 411 -5.87 -34.52 14.94
C ALA A 411 -6.71 -34.28 16.22
N PRO A 412 -6.13 -34.50 17.42
CA PRO A 412 -6.88 -34.38 18.68
C PRO A 412 -7.62 -33.05 18.80
N THR A 413 -8.92 -33.10 19.05
CA THR A 413 -9.79 -31.92 19.05
C THR A 413 -10.51 -31.77 20.38
N VAL A 414 -10.62 -30.55 20.88
CA VAL A 414 -11.36 -30.22 22.10
C VAL A 414 -12.45 -29.20 21.81
N PHE A 415 -13.67 -29.44 22.25
CA PHE A 415 -14.77 -28.47 22.28
C PHE A 415 -15.08 -28.12 23.73
N GLN A 416 -14.77 -26.90 24.16
CA GLN A 416 -14.93 -26.43 25.53
C GLN A 416 -15.95 -25.29 25.58
N ASN A 417 -17.13 -25.55 26.14
CA ASN A 417 -18.28 -24.62 26.14
C ASN A 417 -18.84 -24.26 24.75
N ILE A 418 -18.35 -24.91 23.69
CA ILE A 418 -18.75 -24.67 22.30
C ILE A 418 -19.58 -25.84 21.81
N ASN A 419 -20.79 -25.58 21.34
CA ASN A 419 -21.62 -26.64 20.76
C ASN A 419 -21.15 -26.99 19.35
N LEU A 420 -21.26 -28.27 18.99
CA LEU A 420 -21.14 -28.74 17.62
C LEU A 420 -22.51 -29.21 17.13
N GLU A 421 -23.10 -28.48 16.19
CA GLU A 421 -24.48 -28.67 15.73
C GLU A 421 -24.56 -28.78 14.20
N GLY A 422 -25.67 -29.27 13.66
CA GLY A 422 -25.96 -29.25 12.22
C GLY A 422 -26.23 -30.63 11.61
N SER A 423 -26.44 -30.64 10.29
CA SER A 423 -26.87 -31.82 9.53
C SER A 423 -25.78 -32.46 8.69
N GLY A 424 -24.54 -31.99 8.82
CA GLY A 424 -23.39 -32.48 8.07
C GLY A 424 -22.88 -33.84 8.55
N ASN A 425 -21.87 -34.35 7.85
CA ASN A 425 -21.12 -35.53 8.25
C ASN A 425 -19.94 -35.13 9.14
N LEU A 426 -19.72 -35.87 10.22
CA LEU A 426 -18.55 -35.75 11.09
C LEU A 426 -17.68 -36.99 10.96
N TYR A 427 -16.53 -36.86 10.30
CA TYR A 427 -15.50 -37.90 10.21
C TYR A 427 -14.46 -37.68 11.30
N THR A 428 -14.10 -38.73 12.05
CA THR A 428 -13.01 -38.66 13.02
C THR A 428 -12.09 -39.86 12.92
N SER A 429 -10.78 -39.61 12.95
CA SER A 429 -9.74 -40.64 13.05
C SER A 429 -8.92 -40.60 14.33
N THR A 430 -9.33 -39.75 15.28
CA THR A 430 -8.59 -39.42 16.50
C THR A 430 -9.54 -39.12 17.67
N THR A 431 -8.99 -38.68 18.80
CA THR A 431 -9.79 -38.28 19.96
C THR A 431 -10.43 -36.90 19.79
N VAL A 432 -11.75 -36.82 20.01
CA VAL A 432 -12.54 -35.60 20.11
C VAL A 432 -13.08 -35.49 21.54
N PHE A 433 -12.65 -34.47 22.27
CA PHE A 433 -13.04 -34.23 23.66
C PHE A 433 -14.06 -33.11 23.74
N PHE A 434 -15.18 -33.34 24.43
CA PHE A 434 -16.18 -32.31 24.72
C PHE A 434 -16.15 -31.99 26.22
N GLN A 435 -16.03 -30.71 26.56
CA GLN A 435 -16.13 -30.16 27.91
C GLN A 435 -17.31 -29.22 27.91
N THR A 436 -18.34 -29.51 28.70
CA THR A 436 -19.48 -28.58 28.90
C THR A 436 -20.11 -28.07 27.59
N ALA A 437 -20.15 -28.94 26.57
CA ALA A 437 -20.64 -28.66 25.23
C ALA A 437 -21.81 -29.59 24.87
N THR A 438 -22.56 -29.24 23.82
CA THR A 438 -23.57 -30.10 23.22
C THR A 438 -23.11 -30.58 21.85
N LEU A 439 -23.36 -31.86 21.54
CA LEU A 439 -23.17 -32.44 20.21
C LEU A 439 -24.52 -32.82 19.60
N THR A 440 -24.82 -32.27 18.43
CA THR A 440 -25.98 -32.60 17.60
C THR A 440 -25.52 -32.75 16.15
N GLN A 441 -25.52 -33.97 15.61
CA GLN A 441 -25.14 -34.23 14.21
C GLN A 441 -26.04 -35.29 13.59
N THR A 442 -26.32 -35.17 12.29
CA THR A 442 -27.05 -36.21 11.55
C THR A 442 -26.23 -37.48 11.38
N ALA A 443 -24.92 -37.36 11.11
CA ALA A 443 -24.07 -38.53 10.89
C ALA A 443 -22.66 -38.35 11.45
N VAL A 444 -22.17 -39.39 12.12
CA VAL A 444 -20.81 -39.49 12.67
C VAL A 444 -20.16 -40.76 12.14
N ILE A 445 -18.97 -40.63 11.54
CA ILE A 445 -18.23 -41.72 10.92
C ILE A 445 -16.86 -41.82 11.61
N LEU A 446 -16.62 -42.95 12.27
CA LEU A 446 -15.39 -43.28 12.97
C LEU A 446 -14.44 -44.04 12.05
N SER A 447 -13.15 -43.73 12.08
CA SER A 447 -12.12 -44.46 11.34
C SER A 447 -10.87 -44.66 12.20
N GLY A 448 -10.16 -45.77 12.06
CA GLY A 448 -8.90 -45.99 12.79
C GLY A 448 -9.05 -45.87 14.33
N ALA A 449 -8.45 -44.84 14.92
CA ALA A 449 -8.47 -44.57 16.37
C ALA A 449 -9.48 -43.47 16.77
N GLY A 450 -10.53 -43.26 15.96
CA GLY A 450 -11.59 -42.29 16.22
C GLY A 450 -12.30 -42.56 17.55
N ILE A 451 -12.17 -41.61 18.48
CA ILE A 451 -12.75 -41.70 19.82
C ILE A 451 -13.46 -40.40 20.18
N PHE A 452 -14.67 -40.48 20.72
CA PHE A 452 -15.32 -39.35 21.40
C PHE A 452 -15.12 -39.45 22.90
N LYS A 453 -14.92 -38.34 23.60
CA LYS A 453 -14.82 -38.29 25.06
C LYS A 453 -15.60 -37.08 25.57
N GLY A 454 -16.27 -37.20 26.71
CA GLY A 454 -17.02 -36.08 27.29
C GLY A 454 -16.94 -36.06 28.81
N ALA A 455 -16.55 -34.93 29.40
CA ALA A 455 -16.70 -34.68 30.84
C ALA A 455 -17.87 -33.71 31.04
N ASN A 456 -19.02 -34.21 31.52
CA ASN A 456 -20.26 -33.45 31.71
C ASN A 456 -20.90 -32.93 30.40
N THR A 457 -20.73 -33.63 29.28
CA THR A 457 -21.27 -33.26 27.97
C THR A 457 -22.69 -33.78 27.78
N ARG A 458 -23.63 -32.96 27.29
CA ARG A 458 -24.93 -33.47 26.82
C ARG A 458 -24.80 -33.87 25.36
N ILE A 459 -24.88 -35.16 25.06
CA ILE A 459 -25.04 -35.62 23.68
C ILE A 459 -26.52 -35.73 23.43
N LEU A 460 -27.07 -34.75 22.72
CA LEU A 460 -28.51 -34.61 22.58
C LEU A 460 -29.03 -35.60 21.51
N VAL A 461 -28.44 -35.57 20.31
CA VAL A 461 -28.87 -36.43 19.19
C VAL A 461 -27.69 -36.71 18.26
N ILE A 462 -27.41 -38.00 18.04
CA ILE A 462 -26.61 -38.45 16.90
C ILE A 462 -27.49 -39.38 16.06
N GLY A 463 -27.82 -38.95 14.84
CA GLY A 463 -28.75 -39.67 13.96
C GLY A 463 -28.16 -40.80 13.13
N ARG A 464 -26.84 -41.05 13.22
CA ARG A 464 -26.15 -42.26 12.72
C ARG A 464 -24.71 -42.29 13.22
N VAL A 465 -24.24 -43.44 13.70
CA VAL A 465 -22.82 -43.71 14.00
C VAL A 465 -22.35 -44.92 13.19
N ALA A 466 -21.32 -44.77 12.36
CA ALA A 466 -20.78 -45.86 11.53
C ALA A 466 -19.25 -45.99 11.64
N ALA A 467 -18.73 -47.21 11.50
CA ALA A 467 -17.30 -47.45 11.32
C ALA A 467 -16.93 -47.45 9.83
N SER A 468 -15.85 -46.76 9.44
CA SER A 468 -15.42 -46.72 8.03
C SER A 468 -14.73 -48.01 7.58
N THR A 469 -14.09 -48.72 8.50
CA THR A 469 -13.19 -49.86 8.22
C THR A 469 -13.21 -50.96 9.29
N ALA A 470 -13.88 -50.75 10.43
CA ALA A 470 -13.89 -51.69 11.54
C ALA A 470 -15.15 -52.58 11.55
N PRO A 471 -15.07 -53.81 12.09
CA PRO A 471 -16.17 -54.78 12.08
C PRO A 471 -17.21 -54.55 13.18
N SER A 472 -17.12 -53.44 13.93
CA SER A 472 -18.12 -53.02 14.90
C SER A 472 -17.88 -51.58 15.37
N VAL A 473 -18.90 -50.90 15.88
CA VAL A 473 -18.78 -49.65 16.65
C VAL A 473 -19.14 -49.99 18.09
N SER A 474 -18.25 -49.73 19.04
CA SER A 474 -18.53 -49.84 20.47
C SER A 474 -18.69 -48.47 21.11
N ALA A 475 -19.56 -48.38 22.11
CA ALA A 475 -19.81 -47.17 22.86
C ALA A 475 -19.91 -47.47 24.36
N THR A 476 -19.51 -46.50 25.18
CA THR A 476 -19.70 -46.49 26.64
C THR A 476 -20.31 -45.16 27.04
N ILE A 477 -21.37 -45.18 27.85
CA ILE A 477 -22.11 -44.02 28.36
C ILE A 477 -22.29 -44.24 29.86
N GLY A 478 -21.50 -43.57 30.70
CA GLY A 478 -21.56 -43.89 32.13
C GLY A 478 -21.16 -45.35 32.38
N ALA A 479 -22.02 -46.09 33.07
CA ALA A 479 -21.87 -47.52 33.30
C ALA A 479 -22.36 -48.42 32.14
N PHE A 480 -22.98 -47.86 31.09
CA PHE A 480 -23.58 -48.63 30.01
C PHE A 480 -22.61 -48.78 28.85
N SER A 481 -22.40 -49.99 28.36
CA SER A 481 -21.65 -50.26 27.13
C SER A 481 -22.51 -50.99 26.11
N PHE A 482 -22.37 -50.63 24.83
CA PHE A 482 -23.01 -51.36 23.73
C PHE A 482 -22.06 -51.49 22.53
N THR A 483 -22.30 -52.50 21.70
CA THR A 483 -21.53 -52.75 20.47
C THR A 483 -22.50 -53.02 19.32
N CYS A 484 -22.36 -52.25 18.24
CA CYS A 484 -23.09 -52.42 16.99
C CYS A 484 -22.18 -53.12 15.96
N PRO A 485 -22.65 -54.11 15.19
CA PRO A 485 -21.80 -54.83 14.22
C PRO A 485 -21.27 -53.98 13.07
N THR A 486 -21.93 -52.90 12.67
CA THR A 486 -21.46 -52.04 11.56
C THR A 486 -21.87 -50.59 11.74
N GLU A 487 -23.10 -50.36 12.23
CA GLU A 487 -23.67 -49.04 12.46
C GLU A 487 -24.69 -49.03 13.59
N CYS A 488 -24.90 -47.87 14.19
CA CYS A 488 -25.99 -47.57 15.11
C CYS A 488 -26.80 -46.40 14.54
N ASP A 489 -28.10 -46.58 14.31
CA ASP A 489 -28.93 -45.57 13.63
C ASP A 489 -29.35 -44.42 14.54
N ASP A 490 -29.64 -44.64 15.82
CA ASP A 490 -30.02 -43.55 16.73
C ASP A 490 -29.30 -43.70 18.07
N VAL A 491 -28.29 -42.87 18.30
CA VAL A 491 -27.67 -42.76 19.62
C VAL A 491 -28.10 -41.44 20.25
N SER A 492 -28.95 -41.56 21.26
CA SER A 492 -29.37 -40.43 22.08
C SER A 492 -29.16 -40.74 23.56
N THR A 493 -28.92 -39.70 24.35
CA THR A 493 -28.89 -39.80 25.81
C THR A 493 -29.93 -38.87 26.38
N SER A 494 -30.78 -39.35 27.30
CA SER A 494 -31.67 -38.50 28.07
C SER A 494 -30.98 -38.09 29.37
N GLY A 495 -30.52 -36.84 29.46
CA GLY A 495 -29.85 -36.31 30.64
C GLY A 495 -28.37 -35.98 30.41
N THR A 496 -27.66 -35.65 31.49
CA THR A 496 -26.21 -35.35 31.45
C THR A 496 -25.51 -36.57 32.03
N PRO A 497 -24.76 -37.37 31.23
CA PRO A 497 -24.00 -38.49 31.76
C PRO A 497 -23.08 -38.03 32.89
N THR A 498 -23.07 -38.75 34.01
CA THR A 498 -22.21 -38.43 35.16
C THR A 498 -20.76 -38.89 34.98
N ASP A 499 -20.50 -39.78 34.02
CA ASP A 499 -19.14 -40.24 33.68
C ASP A 499 -18.82 -40.04 32.19
N ASN A 500 -17.58 -40.36 31.82
CA ASN A 500 -17.08 -40.24 30.46
C ASN A 500 -17.93 -41.04 29.46
N PHE A 501 -18.38 -40.36 28.41
CA PHE A 501 -18.94 -40.99 27.23
C PHE A 501 -17.82 -41.34 26.23
N ASN A 502 -17.76 -42.55 25.68
CA ASN A 502 -16.71 -43.02 24.79
C ASN A 502 -17.24 -43.82 23.61
N PHE A 503 -16.89 -43.48 22.36
CA PHE A 503 -17.06 -44.38 21.21
C PHE A 503 -15.71 -44.88 20.72
N SER A 504 -15.63 -46.12 20.24
CA SER A 504 -14.45 -46.68 19.57
C SER A 504 -14.86 -47.67 18.48
N SER A 505 -14.19 -47.61 17.33
CA SER A 505 -14.33 -48.59 16.24
C SER A 505 -13.47 -49.83 16.45
#